data_AF-A0A953NYP6-F1
#
_entry.id   AF-A0A953NYP6-F1
#
_cell.length_a   1.000
_cell.length_b   1.000
_cell.length_c   1.000
_cell.angle_alpha   90.00
_cell.angle_beta   90.00
_cell.angle_gamma   90.00
#
_symmetry.space_group_name_H-M   'P 1'
#
loop_
_entity.id
_entity.type
_entity.pdbx_description
1 polymer ?
#
loop_
_entity_poly.entity_id
_entity_poly.type
_entity_poly.pdbx_seq_one_letter_code
_entity_poly.pdbx_strand_id
1 'polypeptide(L)'
;MKQQRPARAIKRRNRSALTLRKARRDQRVEFSQVKGRTVEKIEMNTAVEYHSIRVEFQDKTALNLVLEPGFQMFASFESLKTGDIQVMKQWPPIRSASERE
;
A
#
# COMPACT_ATOMS: atom_id res chain seq x y z
N MET A 1 3.13 -20.71 -62.53
CA MET A 1 3.82 -20.04 -61.42
C MET A 1 3.01 -18.83 -60.97
N LYS A 2 2.36 -18.89 -59.80
CA LYS A 2 1.87 -17.70 -59.08
C LYS A 2 2.10 -17.96 -57.59
N GLN A 3 3.12 -17.30 -57.03
CA GLN A 3 3.52 -17.43 -55.63
C GLN A 3 2.55 -16.64 -54.75
N GLN A 4 1.86 -17.32 -53.83
CA GLN A 4 1.13 -16.70 -52.72
C GLN A 4 2.15 -16.28 -51.65
N ARG A 5 2.15 -14.99 -51.30
CA ARG A 5 2.91 -14.44 -50.18
C ARG A 5 2.25 -14.86 -48.86
N PRO A 6 2.98 -15.44 -47.89
CA PRO A 6 2.37 -15.82 -46.62
C PRO A 6 2.05 -14.58 -45.78
N ALA A 7 0.85 -14.57 -45.20
CA ALA A 7 0.43 -13.57 -44.23
C ALA A 7 1.37 -13.60 -43.01
N ARG A 8 1.95 -12.43 -42.69
CA ARG A 8 2.91 -12.26 -41.61
C ARG A 8 2.18 -12.40 -40.27
N ALA A 9 2.40 -13.52 -39.56
CA ALA A 9 1.84 -13.74 -38.22
C ALA A 9 2.32 -12.65 -37.26
N ILE A 10 1.41 -11.78 -36.83
CA ILE A 10 1.67 -10.78 -35.79
C ILE A 10 1.75 -11.52 -34.46
N LYS A 11 2.98 -11.81 -33.99
CA LYS A 11 3.22 -12.29 -32.62
C LYS A 11 2.72 -11.22 -31.64
N ARG A 12 1.53 -11.44 -31.08
CA ARG A 12 1.02 -10.66 -29.94
C ARG A 12 2.00 -10.82 -28.77
N ARG A 13 2.80 -9.79 -28.55
CA ARG A 13 3.75 -9.69 -27.44
C ARG A 13 2.93 -9.54 -26.16
N ASN A 14 2.90 -10.60 -25.33
CA ASN A 14 2.35 -10.56 -23.97
C ASN A 14 3.06 -9.46 -23.16
N ARG A 15 2.47 -8.26 -23.13
CA ARG A 15 2.61 -7.27 -22.06
C ARG A 15 1.35 -7.47 -21.23
N SER A 16 1.36 -8.15 -20.10
CA SER A 16 2.04 -7.73 -18.89
C SER A 16 2.16 -8.95 -17.98
N ALA A 17 3.40 -9.34 -17.67
CA ALA A 17 3.65 -10.11 -16.47
C ALA A 17 3.30 -9.21 -15.28
N LEU A 18 2.04 -9.28 -14.84
CA LEU A 18 1.57 -8.76 -13.56
C LEU A 18 2.24 -9.60 -12.47
N THR A 19 3.51 -9.34 -12.21
CA THR A 19 4.10 -9.66 -10.91
C THR A 19 3.51 -8.69 -9.91
N LEU A 20 2.31 -9.00 -9.43
CA LEU A 20 1.82 -8.46 -8.16
C LEU A 20 2.75 -9.03 -7.09
N ARG A 21 3.81 -8.28 -6.77
CA ARG A 21 4.78 -8.65 -5.75
C ARG A 21 4.04 -8.78 -4.41
N LYS A 22 3.94 -10.03 -3.95
CA LYS A 22 3.69 -10.52 -2.58
C LYS A 22 2.69 -9.70 -1.76
N ALA A 23 1.52 -10.29 -1.54
CA ALA A 23 0.69 -10.01 -0.37
C ALA A 23 1.59 -9.87 0.87
N ARG A 24 1.52 -8.71 1.52
CA ARG A 24 2.34 -8.39 2.70
C ARG A 24 2.04 -9.44 3.77
N ARG A 25 3.10 -10.05 4.31
CA ARG A 25 3.01 -10.97 5.44
C ARG A 25 2.32 -10.24 6.60
N ASP A 26 1.43 -10.93 7.32
CA ASP A 26 1.00 -10.51 8.66
C ASP A 26 2.25 -10.18 9.48
N GLN A 27 2.47 -8.90 9.79
CA GLN A 27 3.59 -8.43 10.59
C GLN A 27 3.09 -8.23 12.01
N ARG A 28 3.56 -9.08 12.93
CA ARG A 28 3.32 -8.94 14.36
C ARG A 28 4.52 -8.24 14.99
N VAL A 29 4.24 -7.18 15.75
CA VAL A 29 5.24 -6.44 16.52
C VAL A 29 4.85 -6.54 17.98
N GLU A 30 5.80 -6.97 18.82
CA GLU A 30 5.62 -7.09 20.26
C GLU A 30 6.52 -6.07 20.98
N PHE A 31 6.00 -5.44 22.03
CA PHE A 31 6.71 -4.46 22.84
C PHE A 31 7.13 -5.09 24.18
N SER A 32 8.11 -5.99 24.17
CA SER A 32 8.48 -6.81 25.35
C SER A 32 8.88 -5.98 26.58
N GLN A 33 9.31 -4.73 26.39
CA GLN A 33 9.71 -3.80 27.45
C GLN A 33 8.55 -3.43 28.39
N VAL A 34 7.29 -3.63 27.99
CA VAL A 34 6.12 -3.35 28.84
C VAL A 34 5.78 -4.49 29.81
N LYS A 35 6.41 -5.66 29.66
CA LYS A 35 6.09 -6.84 30.46
C LYS A 35 6.36 -6.58 31.95
N GLY A 36 5.37 -6.88 32.79
CA GLY A 36 5.45 -6.68 34.24
C GLY A 36 5.24 -5.23 34.68
N ARG A 37 4.98 -4.29 33.76
CA ARG A 37 4.59 -2.92 34.12
C ARG A 37 3.10 -2.84 34.40
N THR A 38 2.74 -2.10 35.44
CA THR A 38 1.34 -1.80 35.76
C THR A 38 0.90 -0.54 35.02
N VAL A 39 -0.19 -0.64 34.26
CA VAL A 39 -0.78 0.50 33.56
C VAL A 39 -1.35 1.50 34.58
N GLU A 40 -0.97 2.76 34.45
CA GLU A 40 -1.54 3.89 35.19
C GLU A 40 -2.68 4.53 34.40
N LYS A 41 -2.46 4.75 33.09
CA LYS A 41 -3.41 5.47 32.23
C LYS A 41 -3.28 5.02 30.77
N ILE A 42 -4.38 5.05 30.04
CA ILE A 42 -4.39 4.95 28.57
C ILE A 42 -5.07 6.21 28.02
N GLU A 43 -4.41 6.86 27.06
CA GLU A 43 -4.94 8.01 26.35
C GLU A 43 -5.00 7.74 24.85
N MET A 44 -6.11 8.13 24.22
CA MET A 44 -6.24 8.16 22.77
C MET A 44 -6.33 9.62 22.33
N ASN A 45 -5.44 10.04 21.45
CA ASN A 45 -5.49 11.34 20.83
C ASN A 45 -5.94 11.20 19.37
N THR A 46 -6.94 11.98 19.00
CA THR A 46 -7.43 12.08 17.62
C THR A 46 -7.23 13.50 17.11
N ALA A 47 -6.21 13.70 16.27
CA ALA A 47 -5.98 14.95 15.54
C ALA A 47 -6.23 14.74 14.04
N VAL A 48 -6.28 15.85 13.28
CA VAL A 48 -6.48 15.80 11.82
C VAL A 48 -5.26 15.19 11.13
N GLU A 49 -4.07 15.43 11.67
CA GLU A 49 -2.79 15.03 11.08
C GLU A 49 -2.33 13.65 11.53
N TYR A 50 -2.69 13.20 12.74
CA TYR A 50 -2.34 11.90 13.26
C TYR A 50 -3.29 11.44 14.38
N HIS A 51 -3.33 10.13 14.58
CA HIS A 51 -3.92 9.54 15.77
C HIS A 51 -2.81 8.96 16.64
N SER A 52 -3.01 8.85 17.94
CA SER A 52 -2.04 8.14 18.79
C SER A 52 -2.71 7.49 19.98
N ILE A 53 -2.07 6.43 20.47
CA ILE A 53 -2.42 5.73 21.71
C ILE A 53 -1.20 5.81 22.63
N ARG A 54 -1.37 6.39 23.80
CA ARG A 54 -0.34 6.49 24.82
C ARG A 54 -0.74 5.62 26.01
N VAL A 55 0.12 4.69 26.40
CA VAL A 55 -0.03 3.85 27.59
C VAL A 55 1.00 4.29 28.60
N GLU A 56 0.55 4.88 29.70
CA GLU A 56 1.41 5.32 30.80
C GLU A 56 1.44 4.23 31.89
N PHE A 57 2.61 4.01 32.46
CA PHE A 57 2.85 3.02 33.51
C PHE A 57 3.15 3.71 34.84
N GLN A 58 2.83 3.04 35.95
CA GLN A 58 3.01 3.59 37.30
C GLN A 58 4.48 3.92 37.64
N ASP A 59 5.44 3.31 36.94
CA ASP A 59 6.87 3.60 37.05
C ASP A 59 7.30 4.89 36.31
N LYS A 60 6.34 5.70 35.88
CA LYS A 60 6.52 6.98 35.17
C LYS A 60 7.18 6.85 33.80
N THR A 61 7.00 5.69 33.17
CA THR A 61 7.33 5.47 31.74
C THR A 61 6.07 5.37 30.88
N ALA A 62 6.23 5.41 29.55
CA ALA A 62 5.10 5.27 28.64
C ALA A 62 5.48 4.56 27.33
N LEU A 63 4.52 3.83 26.76
CA LEU A 63 4.52 3.37 25.36
C LEU A 63 3.66 4.33 24.54
N ASN A 64 4.24 4.98 23.53
CA ASN A 64 3.51 5.87 22.63
C ASN A 64 3.42 5.24 21.24
N LEU A 65 2.21 5.02 20.75
CA LEU A 65 1.90 4.44 19.45
C LEU A 65 1.31 5.54 18.56
N VAL A 66 2.07 5.99 17.56
CA VAL A 66 1.59 6.98 16.59
C VAL A 66 1.03 6.25 15.38
N LEU A 67 -0.20 6.61 15.01
CA LEU A 67 -0.94 6.10 13.88
C LEU A 67 -1.01 7.21 12.84
N GLU A 68 -0.21 7.07 11.79
CA GLU A 68 -0.28 7.95 10.63
C GLU A 68 -1.16 7.31 9.56
N PRO A 69 -2.30 7.91 9.19
CA PRO A 69 -3.10 7.45 8.08
C PRO A 69 -2.30 7.55 6.77
N GLY A 70 -1.85 6.42 6.24
CA GLY A 70 -1.23 6.38 4.91
C GLY A 70 -2.30 6.40 3.81
N PHE A 71 -2.03 7.12 2.72
CA PHE A 71 -2.82 6.98 1.49
C PHE A 71 -2.01 6.18 0.46
N GLN A 72 -2.69 5.28 -0.24
CA GLN A 72 -2.14 4.62 -1.43
C GLN A 72 -3.06 4.93 -2.62
N MET A 73 -2.53 5.64 -3.61
CA MET A 73 -3.24 6.02 -4.82
C MET A 73 -2.76 5.18 -6.01
N PHE A 74 -3.71 4.60 -6.73
CA PHE A 74 -3.46 3.97 -8.03
C PHE A 74 -4.00 4.88 -9.12
N ALA A 75 -3.15 5.24 -10.07
CA ALA A 75 -3.52 6.10 -11.18
C ALA A 75 -3.48 5.32 -12.50
N SER A 76 -4.59 5.39 -13.25
CA SER A 76 -4.72 4.97 -14.65
C SER A 76 -5.16 6.14 -15.52
N PHE A 77 -4.77 6.13 -16.79
CA PHE A 77 -5.29 7.02 -17.83
C PHE A 77 -6.09 6.16 -18.81
N GLU A 78 -7.33 6.55 -19.08
CA GLU A 78 -8.32 5.68 -19.71
C GLU A 78 -9.03 6.36 -20.89
N SER A 79 -9.44 5.58 -21.88
CA SER A 79 -10.22 6.04 -23.04
C SER A 79 -11.64 5.49 -22.96
N LEU A 80 -12.63 6.37 -23.18
CA LEU A 80 -14.08 6.10 -23.10
C LEU A 80 -14.76 6.02 -24.48
N LYS A 81 -13.98 5.92 -25.56
CA LYS A 81 -14.47 6.20 -26.93
C LYS A 81 -15.53 5.23 -27.47
N THR A 82 -15.80 4.10 -26.82
CA THR A 82 -16.67 3.04 -27.36
C THR A 82 -17.58 2.39 -26.31
N GLY A 83 -17.84 3.05 -25.18
CA GLY A 83 -18.66 2.48 -24.09
C GLY A 83 -17.91 1.49 -23.20
N ASP A 84 -16.83 0.89 -23.69
CA ASP A 84 -15.86 0.13 -22.90
C ASP A 84 -14.70 1.02 -22.41
N ILE A 85 -14.30 0.82 -21.16
CA ILE A 85 -13.15 1.50 -20.54
C ILE A 85 -11.86 0.81 -21.01
N GLN A 86 -11.01 1.53 -21.74
CA GLN A 86 -9.68 1.05 -22.11
C GLN A 86 -8.59 1.79 -21.32
N VAL A 87 -7.82 1.06 -20.49
CA VAL A 87 -6.65 1.61 -19.80
C VAL A 87 -5.50 1.82 -20.79
N MET A 88 -5.12 3.08 -20.99
CA MET A 88 -4.06 3.52 -21.91
C MET A 88 -2.69 3.59 -21.22
N LYS A 89 -2.67 3.94 -19.93
CA LYS A 89 -1.44 4.03 -19.13
C LYS A 89 -1.74 3.81 -17.66
N GLN A 90 -0.80 3.22 -16.93
CA GLN A 90 -0.87 3.04 -15.49
C GLN A 90 0.46 3.47 -14.87
N TRP A 91 0.40 4.10 -13.70
CA TRP A 91 1.57 4.52 -12.94
C TRP A 91 1.80 3.59 -11.74
N PRO A 92 3.05 3.52 -11.20
CA PRO A 92 3.30 2.87 -9.93
C PRO A 92 2.44 3.47 -8.80
N PRO A 93 2.12 2.68 -7.75
CA PRO A 93 1.38 3.20 -6.61
C PRO A 93 2.09 4.40 -5.98
N ILE A 94 1.35 5.49 -5.81
CA ILE A 94 1.80 6.66 -5.05
C ILE A 94 1.41 6.40 -3.61
N ARG A 95 2.38 6.47 -2.70
CA ARG A 95 2.23 6.18 -1.28
C ARG A 95 2.62 7.42 -0.49
N SER A 96 2.02 7.63 0.68
CA SER A 96 2.49 8.64 1.61
C SER A 96 3.97 8.42 1.96
N ALA A 97 4.72 9.51 2.15
CA ALA A 97 6.14 9.45 2.49
C ALA A 97 6.39 8.71 3.81
N SER A 98 5.40 8.72 4.71
CA SER A 98 5.37 8.00 5.98
C SER A 98 5.48 6.47 5.88
N GLU A 99 5.39 5.90 4.67
CA GLU A 99 5.59 4.46 4.46
C GLU A 99 7.06 4.05 4.19
N ARG A 100 8.02 5.00 4.26
CA ARG A 100 9.43 4.74 3.94
C ARG A 100 10.36 4.91 5.14
N GLU A 101 10.12 4.16 6.21
CA GLU A 101 11.15 3.86 7.23
C GLU A 101 11.07 2.39 7.63
#